data_AF-S7MU90-F1
#
_entry.id   AF-S7MU90-F1
#
_cell.length_a   1.000
_cell.length_b   1.000
_cell.length_c   1.000
_cell.angle_alpha   90.00
_cell.angle_beta   90.00
_cell.angle_gamma   90.00
#
_symmetry.space_group_name_H-M   'P 1'
#
loop_
_entity.id
_entity.type
_entity.pdbx_description
1 polymer ?
#
loop_
_entity_poly.entity_id
_entity_poly.type
_entity_poly.pdbx_seq_one_letter_code
_entity_poly.pdbx_strand_id
1 'polypeptide(L)' 'MRGLRVQMVLQGNPRIATVVLGAYDLRHRESSRQTFSIRSIRKNGYHPREHLNDLLLLQLEGEDNFTSSVALVLRP' A
#
# COMPACT_ATOMS: atom_id res chain seq x y z
N MET A 1 6.74 -3.16 -18.25
CA MET A 1 6.09 -2.04 -17.53
C MET A 1 6.10 -2.43 -16.06
N ARG A 2 7.09 -2.04 -15.23
CA ARG A 2 7.37 -0.71 -14.64
C ARG A 2 6.08 0.00 -14.23
N GLY A 3 5.81 -0.02 -12.93
CA GLY A 3 4.66 0.61 -12.30
C GLY A 3 4.18 -0.25 -11.14
N LEU A 4 4.40 0.23 -9.91
CA LEU A 4 3.66 -0.26 -8.75
C LEU A 4 2.17 0.03 -9.00
N ARG A 5 1.45 -0.95 -9.53
CA ARG A 5 -0.01 -0.90 -9.62
C ARG A 5 -0.56 -1.58 -8.38
N VAL A 6 -0.80 -0.80 -7.32
CA VAL A 6 -1.58 -1.26 -6.17
C VAL A 6 -3.05 -1.18 -6.56
N GLN A 7 -3.56 -2.19 -7.24
CA GLN A 7 -5.00 -2.29 -7.48
C GLN A 7 -5.65 -2.96 -6.28
N MET A 8 -6.11 -2.15 -5.34
CA MET A 8 -6.84 -2.61 -4.16
C MET A 8 -8.35 -2.47 -4.42
N VAL A 9 -8.95 -3.52 -5.00
CA VAL A 9 -10.42 -3.62 -5.08
C VAL A 9 -10.94 -4.02 -3.70
N LEU A 10 -11.34 -3.05 -2.89
CA LEU A 10 -12.01 -3.30 -1.61
C LEU A 10 -13.47 -3.72 -1.86
N GLN A 11 -13.66 -4.96 -2.31
CA GLN A 11 -14.93 -5.70 -2.14
C GLN A 11 -14.82 -6.78 -1.06
N GLY A 12 -13.89 -6.64 -0.10
CA GLY A 12 -13.63 -7.65 0.93
C GLY A 12 -13.04 -7.13 2.25
N ASN A 13 -12.88 -8.04 3.21
CA ASN A 13 -12.41 -7.77 4.58
C ASN A 13 -10.96 -7.26 4.57
N PRO A 14 -10.68 -6.04 5.10
CA PRO A 14 -9.34 -5.46 5.10
C PRO A 14 -8.30 -6.26 5.91
N ARG A 15 -8.74 -7.22 6.75
CA ARG A 15 -7.85 -8.15 7.45
C ARG A 15 -7.11 -9.14 6.55
N ILE A 16 -7.41 -9.20 5.25
CA ILE A 16 -6.82 -10.17 4.30
C ILE A 16 -5.64 -9.56 3.51
N ALA A 17 -5.41 -8.25 3.60
CA ALA A 17 -4.35 -7.57 2.84
C ALA A 17 -3.17 -7.16 3.74
N THR A 18 -1.97 -7.27 3.17
CA THR A 18 -0.72 -6.78 3.76
C THR A 18 -0.04 -5.80 2.81
N VAL A 19 0.77 -4.90 3.38
CA VAL A 19 1.59 -3.96 2.61
C VAL A 19 3.02 -4.46 2.62
N VAL A 20 3.66 -4.48 1.44
CA VAL A 20 5.05 -4.90 1.28
C VAL A 20 5.85 -3.70 0.76
N LEU A 21 6.82 -3.25 1.55
CA LEU A 21 7.76 -2.18 1.21
C LEU A 21 9.14 -2.76 0.90
N GLY A 22 9.94 -2.04 0.10
CA GLY A 22 11.32 -2.41 -0.21
C GLY A 22 11.48 -3.66 -1.07
N ALA A 23 10.45 -4.04 -1.83
CA ALA A 23 10.45 -5.20 -2.73
C ALA A 23 10.62 -4.78 -4.19
N TYR A 24 11.43 -5.52 -4.93
CA TYR A 24 11.59 -5.42 -6.38
C TYR A 24 10.88 -6.55 -7.13
N ASP A 25 11.05 -7.81 -6.69
CA ASP A 25 10.25 -8.96 -7.15
C ASP A 25 9.45 -9.54 -5.99
N LEU A 26 8.11 -9.37 -6.02
CA LEU A 26 7.22 -9.86 -4.97
C LEU A 26 7.22 -11.38 -4.79
N ARG A 27 7.68 -12.13 -5.80
CA ARG A 27 7.81 -13.60 -5.73
C ARG A 27 9.09 -14.03 -5.01
N HIS A 28 10.08 -13.14 -4.93
CA HIS A 28 11.35 -13.38 -4.25
C HIS A 28 11.35 -12.78 -2.85
N ARG A 29 11.96 -13.46 -1.89
CA ARG A 29 12.07 -12.95 -0.50
C ARG A 29 13.39 -12.22 -0.32
N GLU A 30 13.38 -10.93 -0.61
CA GLU A 30 14.54 -10.04 -0.50
C GLU A 30 14.78 -9.58 0.94
N SER A 31 16.04 -9.26 1.29
CA SER A 31 16.40 -8.78 2.64
C SER A 31 15.87 -7.37 2.93
N SER A 32 15.67 -6.54 1.91
CA SER A 32 15.09 -5.20 2.01
C SER A 32 13.57 -5.21 2.22
N ARG A 33 12.92 -6.36 2.05
CA ARG A 33 11.48 -6.51 2.12
C ARG A 33 10.98 -6.34 3.56
N GLN A 34 10.04 -5.43 3.75
CA GLN A 34 9.32 -5.22 5.01
C GLN A 34 7.82 -5.47 4.79
N THR A 35 7.17 -6.25 5.65
CA THR A 35 5.75 -6.62 5.49
C THR A 35 4.96 -6.15 6.70
N PHE A 36 3.89 -5.38 6.44
CA PHE A 36 3.06 -4.76 7.47
C PHE A 36 1.61 -5.19 7.34
N SER A 37 0.96 -5.38 8.49
CA SER A 37 -0.49 -5.48 8.57
C SER A 37 -1.12 -4.08 8.45
N ILE A 38 -2.36 -4.02 7.95
CA ILE A 38 -3.11 -2.76 7.88
C ILE A 38 -3.88 -2.57 9.18
N ARG A 39 -3.56 -1.50 9.90
CA ARG A 39 -4.26 -1.07 11.13
C ARG A 39 -5.62 -0.48 10.83
N SER A 40 -5.67 0.46 9.88
CA SER A 40 -6.89 1.16 9.52
C SER A 40 -6.85 1.68 8.08
N ILE A 41 -8.03 1.94 7.52
CA ILE A 41 -8.20 2.49 6.17
C ILE A 41 -9.03 3.77 6.28
N ARG A 42 -8.47 4.89 5.81
CA ARG A 42 -9.23 6.14 5.63
C ARG A 42 -9.70 6.22 4.19
N LYS A 43 -11.03 6.22 4.03
CA LYS A 43 -11.70 6.30 2.73
C LYS A 43 -12.02 7.75 2.39
N ASN A 44 -12.03 8.09 1.10
CA ASN A 44 -12.32 9.44 0.61
C ASN A 44 -13.61 9.53 -0.22
N GLY A 45 -14.60 8.66 0.05
CA GLY A 45 -15.89 8.73 -0.66
C GLY A 45 -15.78 8.44 -2.16
N TYR A 46 -15.09 7.36 -2.54
CA TYR A 46 -14.97 6.91 -3.92
C TYR A 46 -16.34 6.75 -4.59
N HIS A 47 -16.52 7.38 -5.75
CA HIS A 47 -17.75 7.27 -6.54
C HIS A 47 -17.53 6.32 -7.73
N PRO A 48 -18.07 5.08 -7.71
CA PRO A 48 -17.67 4.03 -8.64
C PRO A 48 -18.12 4.25 -10.09
N ARG A 49 -19.17 5.05 -10.31
CA ARG A 49 -19.68 5.35 -11.66
C ARG A 49 -18.88 6.45 -12.35
N GLU A 50 -18.40 7.42 -11.58
CA GLU A 50 -17.71 8.61 -12.08
C GLU A 50 -16.20 8.55 -11.83
N HIS A 51 -15.72 7.50 -11.15
CA HIS A 51 -14.34 7.31 -10.71
C HIS A 51 -13.78 8.47 -9.89
N LEU A 52 -14.65 9.24 -9.22
CA LEU A 52 -14.23 10.35 -8.38
C LEU A 52 -13.62 9.83 -7.08
N ASN A 53 -12.63 10.55 -6.58
CA ASN A 53 -11.97 10.27 -5.30
C ASN A 53 -11.40 8.84 -5.20
N ASP A 54 -10.79 8.35 -6.27
CA ASP A 54 -10.09 7.05 -6.30
C ASP A 54 -8.75 7.12 -5.55
N LEU A 55 -8.81 7.46 -4.26
CA LEU A 55 -7.67 7.53 -3.36
C LEU A 55 -8.09 7.14 -1.94
N LEU A 56 -7.22 6.42 -1.24
CA LEU A 56 -7.38 6.05 0.16
C LEU A 56 -6.04 6.19 0.89
N LEU A 57 -6.08 6.23 2.22
CA LEU A 57 -4.89 6.16 3.06
C LEU A 57 -4.93 4.89 3.90
N LEU A 58 -3.83 4.16 3.91
CA LEU A 58 -3.62 2.99 4.76
C LEU A 58 -2.75 3.39 5.95
N GLN A 59 -3.21 3.09 7.15
CA GLN A 59 -2.39 3.14 8.35
C GLN A 59 -1.82 1.74 8.58
N LEU A 60 -0.50 1.62 8.68
CA LEU A 60 0.18 0.36 8.93
C LEU A 60 0.28 0.08 10.44
N GLU A 61 0.33 -1.20 10.82
CA GLU A 61 0.69 -1.63 12.17
C GLU A 61 2.22 -1.63 12.32
N GLY A 62 2.74 -0.93 13.33
CA GLY A 62 4.19 -0.80 13.57
C GLY A 62 4.81 0.47 12.96
N GLU A 63 6.10 0.67 13.21
CA GLU A 63 6.89 1.76 12.63
C GLU A 63 7.58 1.30 11.35
N ASP A 64 7.62 2.17 10.34
CA ASP A 64 8.37 1.95 9.12
C ASP A 64 9.87 2.16 9.40
N ASN A 65 10.70 1.15 9.13
CA ASN A 65 12.15 1.35 9.12
C ASN A 65 12.57 1.93 7.77
N PHE A 66 12.88 3.23 7.74
CA PHE A 66 13.46 3.86 6.56
C PHE A 66 14.81 3.23 6.22
N THR A 67 14.99 2.88 4.95
CA THR A 67 16.22 2.28 4.43
C THR A 67 16.54 2.90 3.06
N SER A 68 17.66 2.52 2.46
CA SER A 68 17.93 2.87 1.06
C SER A 68 16.85 2.37 0.08
N SER A 69 16.06 1.37 0.47
CA SER A 69 14.97 0.79 -0.34
C SER A 69 13.57 1.23 0.09
N VAL A 70 13.43 2.00 1.17
CA VAL A 70 12.14 2.47 1.72
C VAL A 70 12.26 3.92 2.13
N ALA A 71 11.56 4.80 1.41
CA ALA A 71 11.61 6.24 1.62
C ALA A 71 10.23 6.89 1.44
N LEU A 72 10.09 8.10 1.98
CA LEU A 72 8.91 8.93 1.77
C LEU A 72 8.90 9.51 0.36
N VAL A 73 7.71 9.63 -0.22
CA VAL A 73 7.46 10.39 -1.45
C VAL A 73 6.82 11.71 -1.05
N LEU A 74 7.40 12.81 -1.53
CA LEU A 74 6.84 14.14 -1.30
C LEU A 74 5.53 14.29 -2.07
N ARG A 75 4.59 15.00 -1.45
CA ARG A 75 3.32 15.32 -2.09
C ARG A 75 3.57 16.42 -3.15
N PRO A 76 3.02 16.31 -4.37
CA PRO A 76 3.15 17.33 -5.41
C PRO A 76 2.58 18.69 -4.98
#